data_AF-A0A316WSD1-F1
#
_entry.id   AF-A0A316WSD1-F1
#
_cell.length_a   1.000
_cell.length_b   1.000
_cell.length_c   1.000
_cell.angle_alpha   90.00
_cell.angle_beta   90.00
_cell.angle_gamma   90.00
#
_symmetry.space_group_name_H-M   'P 1'
#
loop_
_entity.id
_entity.type
_entity.pdbx_description
1 polymer ?
#
loop_
_entity_poly.entity_id
_entity_poly.type
_entity_poly.pdbx_seq_one_letter_code
_entity_poly.pdbx_strand_id
1 'polypeptide(L)'
;MIFLFPGIIFRKFLFIREYSKEFDKGNLFERFIWTILTSIIILIVTFSIFLFLKNILNLDLLPSISYKTIWDTFNDLSNNKLPDPDKKFTPKDKYVYKHFFLLMISIYTLSIILGVITYLVTRTTFVKSIGILKYLNYWQDLVKGTYNSNNDDTLTYGYTTADVLTEQNDTTKLYSGRVINYYLDLQTNQLQTIVLSDAKRYKKLDDGGFEIKSIPGHNFIIEKERILNINFTYIYERKDENKVYKWIYRIVNTIFILLFIGVISTMFFSDIYIYTSTFLRKSVFVICGVLLILILNKNVKKVLSGQWSTLKTTNIYFFISFLLPYIWLFNFLKWYWVLSLEFGFLILMSTFLPDNQTDAEASISVENNETPNSESN
;
A
#
# COMPACT_ATOMS: atom_id res chain seq x y z
N MET A 1 -8.54 30.48 8.80
CA MET A 1 -8.47 29.07 9.25
C MET A 1 -8.52 28.05 8.10
N ILE A 2 -9.38 28.21 7.09
CA ILE A 2 -9.50 27.26 5.95
C ILE A 2 -8.17 27.03 5.22
N PHE A 3 -7.33 28.07 5.09
CA PHE A 3 -6.02 27.98 4.43
C PHE A 3 -4.92 27.29 5.25
N LEU A 4 -5.12 26.98 6.54
CA LEU A 4 -4.12 26.29 7.36
C LEU A 4 -4.36 24.77 7.40
N PHE A 5 -5.62 24.37 7.30
CA PHE A 5 -6.06 23.00 7.53
C PHE A 5 -5.43 21.96 6.57
N PRO A 6 -5.31 22.23 5.25
CA PRO A 6 -4.66 21.30 4.31
C PRO A 6 -3.22 20.99 4.71
N GLY A 7 -2.45 22.01 5.09
CA GLY A 7 -1.07 21.86 5.57
C GLY A 7 -0.97 21.06 6.87
N ILE A 8 -1.89 21.28 7.82
CA ILE A 8 -1.92 20.50 9.08
C ILE A 8 -2.19 19.03 8.80
N ILE A 9 -3.18 18.74 7.94
CA ILE A 9 -3.51 17.37 7.52
C ILE A 9 -2.28 16.74 6.86
N PHE A 10 -1.69 17.39 5.86
CA PHE A 10 -0.48 16.91 5.20
C PHE A 10 0.63 16.57 6.20
N ARG A 11 0.91 17.49 7.13
CA ARG A 11 1.94 17.29 8.16
C ARG A 11 1.62 16.11 9.07
N LYS A 12 0.36 15.92 9.45
CA LYS A 12 -0.06 14.77 10.26
C LYS A 12 0.18 13.44 9.53
N PHE A 13 -0.06 13.40 8.22
CA PHE A 13 0.20 12.21 7.41
C PHE A 13 1.67 12.00 7.06
N LEU A 14 2.46 13.07 6.97
CA LEU A 14 3.91 13.01 6.82
C LEU A 14 4.60 12.35 8.03
N PHE A 15 4.15 12.69 9.25
CA PHE A 15 4.72 12.18 10.51
C PHE A 15 3.89 11.04 11.12
N ILE A 16 3.62 10.00 10.32
CA ILE A 16 2.92 8.79 10.78
C ILE A 16 3.89 7.77 11.42
N ARG A 17 3.39 6.94 12.35
CA ARG A 17 4.13 5.84 13.02
C ARG A 17 5.38 6.35 13.74
N GLU A 18 6.57 5.83 13.44
CA GLU A 18 7.79 6.18 14.16
C GLU A 18 8.20 7.64 13.95
N TYR A 19 7.75 8.25 12.84
CA TYR A 19 7.99 9.66 12.52
C TYR A 19 7.11 10.60 13.36
N SER A 20 6.07 10.07 14.02
CA SER A 20 5.19 10.88 14.90
C SER A 20 5.93 11.50 16.08
N LYS A 21 7.04 10.90 16.51
CA LYS A 21 7.91 11.42 17.57
C LYS A 21 8.53 12.78 17.22
N GLU A 22 8.68 13.09 15.93
CA GLU A 22 9.20 14.36 15.44
C GLU A 22 8.09 15.32 14.94
N PHE A 23 6.81 14.96 15.06
CA PHE A 23 5.71 15.85 14.67
C PHE A 23 5.76 17.17 15.45
N ASP A 24 6.18 17.13 16.72
CA ASP A 24 6.32 18.30 17.56
C ASP A 24 7.76 18.82 17.66
N LYS A 25 8.58 18.62 16.61
CA LYS A 25 9.93 19.16 16.52
C LYS A 25 9.94 20.60 15.99
N GLY A 26 10.90 21.42 16.46
CA GLY A 26 11.16 22.78 15.99
C GLY A 26 10.37 23.87 16.73
N ASN A 27 10.64 25.14 16.47
CA ASN A 27 9.90 26.24 17.11
C ASN A 27 8.43 26.27 16.62
N LEU A 28 7.47 26.61 17.48
CA LEU A 28 6.05 26.79 17.08
C LEU A 28 5.92 27.69 15.85
N PHE A 29 6.72 28.76 15.77
CA PHE A 29 6.72 29.66 14.62
C PHE A 29 7.16 28.96 13.32
N GLU A 30 8.25 28.19 13.37
CA GLU A 30 8.76 27.42 12.22
C GLU A 30 7.71 26.39 11.74
N ARG A 31 7.08 25.68 12.68
CA ARG A 31 6.00 24.72 12.38
C ARG A 31 4.83 25.41 11.69
N PHE A 32 4.46 26.60 12.17
CA PHE A 32 3.37 27.39 11.61
C PHE A 32 3.68 27.84 10.19
N ILE A 33 4.88 28.38 9.93
CA ILE A 33 5.32 28.77 8.59
C ILE A 33 5.36 27.57 7.64
N TRP A 34 5.90 26.44 8.08
CA TRP A 34 5.92 25.20 7.27
C TRP A 34 4.52 24.71 6.92
N THR A 35 3.59 24.82 7.86
CA THR A 35 2.18 24.46 7.65
C THR A 35 1.50 25.38 6.63
N ILE A 36 1.75 26.69 6.69
CA ILE A 36 1.25 27.63 5.69
C ILE A 36 1.81 27.31 4.31
N LEU A 37 3.13 27.13 4.22
CA LEU A 37 3.82 26.86 2.96
C LEU A 37 3.27 25.60 2.28
N THR A 38 3.20 24.49 3.02
CA THR A 38 2.64 23.22 2.51
C THR A 38 1.19 23.36 2.08
N SER A 39 0.39 24.12 2.83
CA SER A 39 -1.00 24.38 2.46
C SER A 39 -1.14 25.17 1.16
N ILE A 40 -0.33 26.21 0.96
CA ILE A 40 -0.30 26.98 -0.31
C ILE A 40 0.06 26.07 -1.48
N ILE A 41 1.07 25.22 -1.33
CA ILE A 41 1.47 24.26 -2.36
C ILE A 41 0.32 23.31 -2.71
N ILE A 42 -0.37 22.76 -1.70
CA ILE A 42 -1.51 21.85 -1.92
C ILE A 42 -2.65 22.55 -2.67
N LEU A 43 -2.94 23.81 -2.34
CA LEU A 43 -3.97 24.58 -3.03
C LEU A 43 -3.60 24.85 -4.49
N ILE A 44 -2.35 25.20 -4.78
CA ILE A 44 -1.84 25.38 -6.14
C ILE A 44 -1.96 24.07 -6.93
N VAL A 45 -1.51 22.95 -6.36
CA VAL A 45 -1.59 21.64 -7.03
C VAL A 45 -3.04 21.23 -7.27
N THR A 46 -3.92 21.44 -6.29
CA THR A 46 -5.36 21.16 -6.45
C THR A 46 -5.95 21.97 -7.59
N PHE A 47 -5.66 23.26 -7.63
CA PHE A 47 -6.10 24.15 -8.70
C PHE A 47 -5.58 23.70 -10.07
N SER A 48 -4.29 23.35 -10.18
CA SER A 48 -3.70 22.82 -11.41
C SER A 48 -4.37 21.52 -11.87
N ILE A 49 -4.73 20.61 -10.95
CA ILE A 49 -5.44 19.36 -11.28
C ILE A 49 -6.81 19.67 -11.88
N PHE A 50 -7.59 20.58 -11.28
CA PHE A 50 -8.90 20.95 -11.82
C PHE A 50 -8.80 21.65 -13.17
N LEU A 51 -7.79 22.51 -13.39
CA LEU A 51 -7.52 23.10 -14.70
C LEU A 51 -7.16 22.04 -15.75
N PHE A 52 -6.32 21.07 -15.39
CA PHE A 52 -5.94 19.97 -16.26
C PHE A 52 -7.17 19.12 -16.65
N LEU A 53 -8.00 18.75 -15.68
CA LEU A 53 -9.24 18.00 -15.91
C LEU A 53 -10.20 18.74 -16.85
N LYS A 54 -10.35 20.05 -16.65
CA LYS A 54 -11.22 20.88 -17.49
C LYS A 54 -10.69 21.05 -18.90
N ASN A 55 -9.43 21.44 -19.06
CA ASN A 55 -8.89 21.88 -20.35
C ASN A 55 -8.38 20.73 -21.22
N ILE A 56 -7.86 19.66 -20.62
CA ILE A 56 -7.26 18.54 -21.37
C ILE A 56 -8.25 17.38 -21.48
N LEU A 57 -8.98 17.07 -20.41
CA LEU A 57 -9.91 15.95 -20.37
C LEU A 57 -11.37 16.36 -20.68
N ASN A 58 -11.64 17.65 -20.87
CA ASN A 58 -12.99 18.21 -21.07
C ASN A 58 -14.00 17.82 -19.95
N LEU A 59 -13.49 17.55 -18.75
CA LEU A 59 -14.30 17.18 -17.58
C LEU A 59 -14.43 18.39 -16.64
N ASP A 60 -15.52 19.15 -16.78
CA ASP A 60 -15.83 20.25 -15.87
C ASP A 60 -16.54 19.70 -14.61
N LEU A 61 -15.75 19.34 -13.59
CA LEU A 61 -16.26 18.80 -12.31
C LEU A 61 -16.83 19.90 -11.38
N LEU A 62 -16.48 21.17 -11.62
CA LEU A 62 -16.86 22.30 -10.78
C LEU A 62 -17.45 23.47 -11.61
N PRO A 63 -18.46 23.22 -12.46
CA PRO A 63 -18.98 24.21 -13.42
C PRO A 63 -19.66 25.41 -12.74
N SER A 64 -20.09 25.26 -11.49
CA SER A 64 -20.74 26.30 -10.70
C SER A 64 -19.75 27.19 -9.94
N ILE A 65 -18.47 26.80 -9.87
CA ILE A 65 -17.45 27.54 -9.12
C ILE A 65 -16.71 28.45 -10.10
N SER A 66 -17.12 29.71 -10.13
CA SER A 66 -16.38 30.79 -10.79
C SER A 66 -15.80 31.75 -9.76
N TYR A 67 -14.82 32.56 -10.16
CA TYR A 67 -14.30 33.64 -9.30
C TYR A 67 -15.42 34.57 -8.81
N LYS A 68 -16.35 34.91 -9.70
CA LYS A 68 -17.52 35.74 -9.38
C LYS A 68 -18.41 35.07 -8.32
N THR A 69 -18.68 33.77 -8.50
CA THR A 69 -19.48 33.00 -7.54
C THR A 69 -18.80 32.93 -6.17
N ILE A 70 -17.47 32.73 -6.12
CA ILE A 70 -16.69 32.72 -4.88
C ILE A 70 -16.74 34.10 -4.19
N TRP A 71 -16.56 35.18 -4.95
CA TRP A 71 -16.58 36.55 -4.44
C TRP A 71 -17.95 36.95 -3.89
N ASP A 72 -19.01 36.64 -4.64
CA ASP A 72 -20.39 36.91 -4.24
C ASP A 72 -20.74 36.12 -2.97
N THR A 73 -20.38 34.83 -2.92
CA THR A 73 -20.55 33.97 -1.73
C THR A 73 -19.79 34.54 -0.52
N PHE A 74 -18.54 34.97 -0.70
CA PHE A 74 -17.75 35.58 0.37
C PHE A 74 -18.39 36.87 0.91
N ASN A 75 -18.87 37.74 0.03
CA ASN A 75 -19.53 38.99 0.45
C ASN A 75 -20.85 38.73 1.17
N ASP A 76 -21.64 37.75 0.72
CA ASP A 76 -22.88 37.36 1.40
C ASP A 76 -22.57 36.83 2.82
N LEU A 77 -21.60 35.91 2.95
CA LEU A 77 -21.14 35.36 4.23
C LEU A 77 -20.56 36.43 5.16
N SER A 78 -19.75 37.36 4.64
CA SER A 78 -19.18 38.49 5.39
C SER A 78 -20.28 39.40 5.97
N ASN A 79 -21.40 39.53 5.26
CA ASN A 79 -22.57 40.28 5.68
C ASN A 79 -23.58 39.43 6.50
N ASN A 80 -23.17 38.26 7.01
CA ASN A 80 -24.02 37.31 7.75
C ASN A 80 -25.28 36.87 7.00
N LYS A 81 -25.27 36.89 5.67
CA LYS A 81 -26.35 36.38 4.83
C LYS A 81 -25.92 35.05 4.24
N LEU A 82 -26.79 34.05 4.31
CA LEU A 82 -26.62 32.86 3.49
C LEU A 82 -27.02 33.22 2.05
N PRO A 83 -26.21 32.83 1.05
CA PRO A 83 -26.60 32.98 -0.35
C PRO A 83 -27.95 32.29 -0.60
N ASP A 84 -28.96 33.07 -0.96
CA ASP A 84 -30.32 32.58 -1.20
C ASP A 84 -30.34 31.77 -2.50
N PRO A 85 -30.52 30.42 -2.44
CA PRO A 85 -30.45 29.55 -3.61
C PRO A 85 -31.51 29.89 -4.66
N ASP A 86 -32.60 30.54 -4.26
CA ASP A 86 -33.78 30.73 -5.09
C ASP A 86 -33.88 32.12 -5.74
N LYS A 87 -33.09 33.11 -5.29
CA LYS A 87 -33.21 34.50 -5.79
C LYS A 87 -32.14 34.97 -6.77
N LYS A 88 -31.07 34.21 -7.04
CA LYS A 88 -29.94 34.76 -7.82
C LYS A 88 -29.12 33.80 -8.68
N PHE A 89 -29.50 32.53 -8.76
CA PHE A 89 -28.64 31.52 -9.34
C PHE A 89 -29.15 31.01 -10.69
N THR A 90 -28.32 31.19 -11.72
CA THR A 90 -28.47 30.51 -13.02
C THR A 90 -28.57 28.98 -12.77
N PRO A 91 -29.16 28.16 -13.65
CA PRO A 91 -29.32 26.71 -13.42
C PRO A 91 -28.03 25.96 -13.05
N LYS A 92 -26.87 26.51 -13.45
CA LYS A 92 -25.53 26.03 -13.12
C LYS A 92 -25.17 26.22 -11.64
N ASP A 93 -25.74 27.21 -10.97
CA ASP A 93 -25.34 27.61 -9.63
C ASP A 93 -26.23 27.00 -8.52
N LYS A 94 -27.28 26.28 -8.90
CA LYS A 94 -28.12 25.50 -7.96
C LYS A 94 -27.30 24.48 -7.14
N TYR A 95 -26.15 24.05 -7.67
CA TYR A 95 -25.28 23.05 -7.05
C TYR A 95 -24.04 23.66 -6.37
N VAL A 96 -23.96 24.99 -6.18
CA VAL A 96 -22.78 25.67 -5.62
C VAL A 96 -22.30 25.03 -4.32
N TYR A 97 -23.20 24.75 -3.38
CA TYR A 97 -22.84 24.10 -2.11
C TYR A 97 -22.26 22.69 -2.30
N LYS A 98 -22.81 21.90 -3.24
CA LYS A 98 -22.32 20.57 -3.56
C LYS A 98 -20.93 20.61 -4.19
N HIS A 99 -20.71 21.53 -5.13
CA HIS A 99 -19.40 21.70 -5.75
C HIS A 99 -18.37 22.27 -4.76
N PHE A 100 -18.76 23.19 -3.88
CA PHE A 100 -17.88 23.69 -2.82
C PHE A 100 -17.47 22.58 -1.85
N PHE A 101 -18.42 21.74 -1.43
CA PHE A 101 -18.13 20.58 -0.60
C PHE A 101 -17.22 19.57 -1.30
N LEU A 102 -17.46 19.31 -2.60
CA LEU A 102 -16.59 18.46 -3.42
C LEU A 102 -15.16 19.02 -3.47
N LEU A 103 -15.00 20.32 -3.71
CA LEU A 103 -13.71 20.99 -3.71
C LEU A 103 -12.99 20.83 -2.36
N MET A 104 -13.70 21.03 -1.24
CA MET A 104 -13.14 20.85 0.11
C MET A 104 -12.65 19.42 0.35
N ILE A 105 -13.47 18.42 0.01
CA ILE A 105 -13.07 17.00 0.10
C ILE A 105 -11.86 16.72 -0.78
N SER A 106 -11.82 17.25 -2.01
CA SER A 106 -10.69 17.05 -2.92
C SER A 106 -9.40 17.62 -2.33
N ILE A 107 -9.43 18.83 -1.76
CA ILE A 107 -8.25 19.46 -1.12
C ILE A 107 -7.75 18.59 0.05
N TYR A 108 -8.64 18.16 0.93
CA TYR A 108 -8.26 17.34 2.08
C TYR A 108 -7.76 15.96 1.68
N THR A 109 -8.42 15.31 0.73
CA THR A 109 -7.99 14.02 0.19
C THR A 109 -6.61 14.13 -0.45
N LEU A 110 -6.37 15.18 -1.24
CA LEU A 110 -5.06 15.44 -1.83
C LEU A 110 -3.99 15.69 -0.76
N SER A 111 -4.34 16.42 0.31
CA SER A 111 -3.42 16.65 1.44
C SER A 111 -2.98 15.34 2.09
N ILE A 112 -3.91 14.41 2.28
CA ILE A 112 -3.65 13.06 2.81
C ILE A 112 -2.74 12.30 1.85
N ILE A 113 -3.10 12.24 0.57
CA ILE A 113 -2.35 11.50 -0.45
C ILE A 113 -0.91 12.02 -0.54
N LEU A 114 -0.73 13.33 -0.66
CA LEU A 114 0.59 13.94 -0.73
C LEU A 114 1.38 13.70 0.55
N GLY A 115 0.76 13.79 1.73
CA GLY A 115 1.42 13.50 3.01
C GLY A 115 1.93 12.06 3.09
N VAL A 116 1.10 11.10 2.66
CA VAL A 116 1.48 9.68 2.59
C VAL A 116 2.58 9.44 1.55
N ILE A 117 2.49 10.04 0.36
CA ILE A 117 3.53 9.93 -0.67
C ILE A 117 4.85 10.47 -0.13
N THR A 118 4.86 11.65 0.48
CA THR A 118 6.08 12.23 1.07
C THR A 118 6.61 11.36 2.21
N TYR A 119 5.75 10.77 3.05
CA TYR A 119 6.16 9.76 4.05
C TYR A 119 6.85 8.54 3.41
N LEU A 120 6.30 7.99 2.32
CA LEU A 120 6.89 6.84 1.62
C LEU A 120 8.23 7.20 0.96
N VAL A 121 8.30 8.37 0.33
CA VAL A 121 9.52 8.91 -0.31
C VAL A 121 10.60 9.14 0.75
N THR A 122 10.28 9.83 1.84
CA THR A 122 11.23 10.11 2.94
C THR A 122 11.72 8.86 3.65
N ARG A 123 10.95 7.76 3.66
CA ARG A 123 11.39 6.47 4.22
C ARG A 123 12.40 5.74 3.32
N THR A 124 12.42 6.03 2.02
CA THR A 124 13.26 5.31 1.06
C THR A 124 14.74 5.65 1.28
N THR A 125 15.59 4.62 1.34
CA THR A 125 17.05 4.76 1.56
C THR A 125 17.72 5.63 0.49
N PHE A 126 17.29 5.51 -0.77
CA PHE A 126 17.77 6.33 -1.88
C PHE A 126 17.66 7.83 -1.60
N VAL A 127 16.49 8.28 -1.13
CA VAL A 127 16.22 9.70 -0.87
C VAL A 127 17.05 10.22 0.31
N LYS A 128 17.25 9.38 1.33
CA LYS A 128 18.11 9.70 2.48
C LYS A 128 19.59 9.77 2.10
N SER A 129 20.02 8.99 1.10
CA SER A 129 21.38 9.03 0.56
C SER A 129 21.68 10.36 -0.15
N ILE A 130 20.69 11.02 -0.75
CA ILE A 130 20.84 12.32 -1.43
C ILE A 130 21.03 13.48 -0.42
N GLY A 131 20.80 13.25 0.87
CA GLY A 131 21.17 14.19 1.94
C GLY A 131 20.10 15.23 2.30
N ILE A 132 19.20 15.59 1.37
CA ILE A 132 18.18 16.65 1.55
C ILE A 132 17.21 16.34 2.71
N LEU A 133 16.93 15.05 2.96
CA LEU A 133 16.01 14.59 4.00
C LEU A 133 16.73 13.78 5.10
N LYS A 134 18.06 13.87 5.18
CA LYS A 134 18.90 13.08 6.11
C LYS A 134 18.60 13.37 7.58
N TYR A 135 18.09 14.56 7.89
CA TYR A 135 17.85 15.01 9.27
C TYR A 135 16.41 14.82 9.76
N LEU A 136 15.53 14.30 8.91
CA LEU A 136 14.19 13.87 9.31
C LEU A 136 14.29 12.48 9.94
N ASN A 137 14.04 12.41 11.24
CA ASN A 137 14.07 11.19 12.07
C ASN A 137 15.46 10.56 12.21
N TYR A 138 16.44 11.39 12.56
CA TYR A 138 17.83 10.95 12.81
C TYR A 138 17.91 9.73 13.75
N TRP A 139 17.20 9.74 14.88
CA TRP A 139 17.22 8.62 15.83
C TRP A 139 16.61 7.35 15.28
N GLN A 140 15.56 7.45 14.47
CA GLN A 140 14.99 6.29 13.80
C GLN A 140 16.01 5.68 12.83
N ASP A 141 16.73 6.54 12.12
CA ASP A 141 17.67 6.12 11.08
C ASP A 141 18.91 5.49 11.68
N LEU A 142 19.37 6.05 12.81
CA LEU A 142 20.41 5.49 13.64
C LEU A 142 19.98 4.14 14.21
N VAL A 143 18.82 4.06 14.87
CA VAL A 143 18.33 2.80 15.47
C VAL A 143 18.10 1.72 14.42
N LYS A 144 17.60 2.05 13.22
CA LYS A 144 17.41 1.06 12.14
C LYS A 144 18.66 0.78 11.30
N GLY A 145 19.77 1.46 11.55
CA GLY A 145 20.99 1.28 10.77
C GLY A 145 20.82 1.67 9.30
N THR A 146 20.01 2.69 9.01
CA THR A 146 19.65 3.08 7.63
C THR A 146 20.87 3.43 6.77
N TYR A 147 21.93 3.95 7.39
CA TYR A 147 23.19 4.29 6.73
C TYR A 147 24.24 3.17 6.77
N ASN A 148 23.95 2.07 7.48
CA ASN A 148 24.81 0.92 7.50
C ASN A 148 24.28 -0.08 6.46
N SER A 149 24.82 -0.02 5.24
CA SER A 149 24.44 -0.96 4.19
C SER A 149 25.18 -2.29 4.41
N ASN A 150 24.42 -3.37 4.53
CA ASN A 150 25.01 -4.69 4.37
C ASN A 150 25.33 -4.92 2.89
N ASN A 151 26.53 -5.42 2.60
CA ASN A 151 26.95 -5.73 1.23
C ASN A 151 26.36 -7.05 0.72
N ASP A 152 25.76 -7.85 1.61
CA ASP A 152 25.10 -9.11 1.25
C ASP A 152 23.61 -8.91 0.93
N ASP A 153 23.27 -9.04 -0.35
CA ASP A 153 21.90 -8.93 -0.87
C ASP A 153 20.96 -10.04 -0.38
N THR A 154 21.46 -11.12 0.19
CA THR A 154 20.62 -12.21 0.73
C THR A 154 20.09 -11.90 2.13
N LEU A 155 20.56 -10.81 2.74
CA LEU A 155 20.26 -10.43 4.11
C LEU A 155 19.34 -9.20 4.17
N THR A 156 18.46 -9.17 5.16
CA THR A 156 17.57 -8.04 5.49
C THR A 156 17.76 -7.65 6.93
N TYR A 157 17.63 -6.35 7.23
CA TYR A 157 17.61 -5.87 8.60
C TYR A 157 16.52 -6.59 9.42
N GLY A 158 16.92 -7.23 10.52
CA GLY A 158 16.01 -7.90 11.46
C GLY A 158 15.69 -7.02 12.65
N TYR A 159 16.72 -6.70 13.44
CA TYR A 159 16.59 -5.85 14.64
C TYR A 159 17.92 -5.24 15.05
N THR A 160 17.87 -4.32 16.01
CA THR A 160 19.05 -3.66 16.58
C THR A 160 19.21 -4.03 18.04
N THR A 161 20.42 -4.36 18.45
CA THR A 161 20.81 -4.44 19.86
C THR A 161 21.55 -3.17 20.25
N ALA A 162 21.38 -2.75 21.50
CA ALA A 162 22.11 -1.63 22.06
C ALA A 162 22.87 -2.07 23.30
N ASP A 163 24.14 -1.68 23.34
CA ASP A 163 24.97 -1.74 24.54
C ASP A 163 24.99 -0.33 25.15
N VAL A 164 24.37 -0.19 26.32
CA VAL A 164 24.16 1.07 27.01
C VAL A 164 25.03 1.10 28.25
N LEU A 165 26.04 1.99 28.24
CA LEU A 165 26.88 2.25 29.39
C LEU A 165 26.18 3.27 30.28
N THR A 166 26.00 2.89 31.54
CA THR A 166 25.30 3.73 32.53
C THR A 166 26.13 4.00 33.76
N GLU A 167 25.86 5.14 34.41
CA GLU A 167 26.43 5.50 35.70
C GLU A 167 25.38 5.33 36.81
N GLN A 168 25.74 4.62 37.88
CA GLN A 168 24.90 4.47 39.06
C GLN A 168 25.77 4.46 40.31
N ASN A 169 25.60 5.46 41.18
CA ASN A 169 26.32 5.58 42.46
C ASN A 169 27.85 5.43 42.27
N ASP A 170 28.43 6.20 41.35
CA ASP A 170 29.86 6.18 40.98
C ASP A 170 30.38 4.85 40.42
N THR A 171 29.48 3.92 40.09
CA THR A 171 29.83 2.66 39.41
C THR A 171 29.26 2.64 38.00
N THR A 172 30.12 2.29 37.03
CA THR A 172 29.69 2.12 35.65
C THR A 172 29.14 0.71 35.44
N LYS A 173 27.97 0.61 34.79
CA LYS A 173 27.31 -0.66 34.47
C LYS A 173 26.95 -0.69 32.99
N LEU A 174 27.27 -1.79 32.33
CA LEU A 174 26.90 -2.03 30.94
C LEU A 174 25.65 -2.91 30.88
N TYR A 175 24.64 -2.41 30.17
CA TYR A 175 23.43 -3.14 29.85
C TYR A 175 23.38 -3.42 28.36
N SER A 176 23.01 -4.64 27.95
CA SER A 176 22.80 -4.99 26.55
C SER A 176 21.42 -5.57 26.35
N GLY A 177 20.78 -5.27 25.23
CA GLY A 177 19.47 -5.83 24.90
C GLY A 177 19.00 -5.40 23.51
N ARG A 178 17.88 -5.96 23.06
CA ARG A 178 17.25 -5.59 21.80
C ARG A 178 16.50 -4.26 21.96
N VAL A 179 16.76 -3.28 21.10
CA VAL A 179 16.05 -2.00 21.12
C VAL A 179 14.63 -2.22 20.63
N ILE A 180 13.65 -2.01 21.51
CA ILE A 180 12.23 -2.11 21.15
C ILE A 180 11.59 -0.74 20.96
N ASN A 181 12.04 0.27 21.70
CA ASN A 181 11.53 1.63 21.58
C ASN A 181 12.53 2.66 22.11
N TYR A 182 12.27 3.92 21.79
CA TYR A 182 12.99 5.08 22.32
C TYR A 182 12.05 6.28 22.38
N TYR A 183 12.28 7.18 23.31
CA TYR A 183 11.52 8.43 23.46
C TYR A 183 12.47 9.60 23.32
N LEU A 184 11.99 10.65 22.65
CA LEU A 184 12.73 11.88 22.43
C LEU A 184 12.08 12.99 23.24
N ASP A 185 12.90 13.89 23.75
CA ASP A 185 12.41 15.13 24.33
C ASP A 185 11.78 16.02 23.24
N LEU A 186 10.59 16.55 23.52
CA LEU A 186 9.79 17.36 22.59
C LEU A 186 10.48 18.68 22.23
N GLN A 187 11.31 19.24 23.12
CA GLN A 187 11.96 20.52 22.88
C GLN A 187 13.31 20.36 22.17
N THR A 188 14.15 19.47 22.66
CA THR A 188 15.53 19.31 22.14
C THR A 188 15.67 18.26 21.05
N ASN A 189 14.66 17.39 20.87
CA ASN A 189 14.72 16.22 19.99
C ASN A 189 15.91 15.27 20.30
N GLN A 190 16.42 15.34 21.53
CA GLN A 190 17.45 14.45 22.02
C GLN A 190 16.80 13.21 22.63
N LEU A 191 17.55 12.09 22.65
CA LEU A 191 17.10 10.88 23.32
C LEU A 191 16.81 11.21 24.80
N GLN A 192 15.62 10.88 25.26
CA GLN A 192 15.20 10.98 26.66
C GLN A 192 15.23 9.59 27.31
N THR A 193 14.85 8.55 26.56
CA THR A 193 14.73 7.20 27.11
C THR A 193 14.95 6.17 26.01
N ILE A 194 15.68 5.10 26.33
CA ILE A 194 15.78 3.90 25.50
C ILE A 194 15.13 2.72 26.22
N VAL A 195 14.40 1.90 25.46
CA VAL A 195 13.73 0.71 25.98
C VAL A 195 14.30 -0.52 25.30
N LEU A 196 14.81 -1.45 26.12
CA LEU A 196 15.43 -2.69 25.71
C LEU A 196 14.55 -3.89 26.11
N SER A 197 14.44 -4.89 25.24
CA SER A 197 13.96 -6.23 25.60
C SER A 197 15.13 -7.20 25.78
N ASP A 198 14.87 -8.31 26.47
CA ASP A 198 15.85 -9.37 26.70
C ASP A 198 17.16 -8.85 27.31
N ALA A 199 17.00 -7.88 28.23
CA ALA A 199 18.11 -7.11 28.76
C ALA A 199 19.03 -7.98 29.62
N LYS A 200 20.33 -7.73 29.48
CA LYS A 200 21.41 -8.39 30.20
C LYS A 200 22.28 -7.32 30.84
N ARG A 201 22.74 -7.58 32.06
CA ARG A 201 23.71 -6.74 32.77
C ARG A 201 25.06 -7.44 32.80
N TYR A 202 26.10 -6.71 32.45
CA TYR A 202 27.47 -7.14 32.65
C TYR A 202 27.96 -6.69 34.03
N LYS A 203 28.53 -7.62 34.78
CA LYS A 203 29.19 -7.35 36.05
C LYS A 203 30.64 -7.78 35.92
N LYS A 204 31.56 -6.87 36.17
CA LYS A 204 32.99 -7.19 36.29
C LYS A 204 33.23 -7.94 37.59
N LEU A 205 33.99 -9.02 37.55
CA LEU A 205 34.45 -9.78 38.69
C LEU A 205 35.86 -9.32 39.10
N ASP A 206 36.21 -9.51 40.36
CA ASP A 206 37.49 -9.04 40.93
C ASP A 206 38.72 -9.74 40.31
N ASP A 207 38.51 -10.92 39.72
CA ASP A 207 39.50 -11.73 39.00
C ASP A 207 39.74 -11.26 37.55
N GLY A 208 39.07 -10.19 37.10
CA GLY A 208 39.13 -9.69 35.73
C GLY A 208 38.16 -10.39 34.76
N GLY A 209 37.38 -11.37 35.24
CA GLY A 209 36.29 -11.99 34.50
C GLY A 209 35.04 -11.11 34.41
N PHE A 210 34.06 -11.56 33.61
CA PHE A 210 32.76 -10.91 33.50
C PHE A 210 31.62 -11.91 33.69
N GLU A 211 30.65 -11.54 34.51
CA GLU A 211 29.40 -12.27 34.69
C GLU A 211 28.28 -11.56 33.91
N ILE A 212 27.56 -12.30 33.08
CA ILE A 212 26.39 -11.80 32.34
C ILE A 212 25.13 -12.31 33.03
N LYS A 213 24.35 -11.39 33.61
CA LYS A 213 23.09 -11.72 34.27
C LYS A 213 21.91 -11.19 33.46
N SER A 214 20.99 -12.07 33.09
CA SER A 214 19.72 -11.66 32.48
C SER A 214 18.88 -10.89 33.50
N ILE A 215 18.27 -9.80 33.03
CA ILE A 215 17.33 -8.99 33.80
C ILE A 215 15.93 -9.52 33.48
N PRO A 216 15.17 -9.97 34.49
CA PRO A 216 13.82 -10.44 34.26
C PRO A 216 12.90 -9.30 33.80
N GLY A 217 11.97 -9.61 32.90
CA GLY A 217 10.96 -8.67 32.39
C GLY A 217 11.05 -8.44 30.89
N HIS A 218 10.02 -7.79 30.33
CA HIS A 218 9.89 -7.57 28.88
C HIS A 218 10.48 -6.23 28.43
N ASN A 219 10.40 -5.20 29.30
CA ASN A 219 10.81 -3.83 28.99
C ASN A 219 11.78 -3.34 30.07
N PHE A 220 13.04 -3.19 29.71
CA PHE A 220 14.06 -2.56 30.54
C PHE A 220 14.26 -1.13 30.05
N ILE A 221 14.00 -0.15 30.93
CA ILE A 221 13.94 1.26 30.59
C ILE A 221 15.18 1.95 31.15
N ILE A 222 15.89 2.70 30.30
CA ILE A 222 17.06 3.49 30.70
C ILE A 222 16.83 4.94 30.30
N GLU A 223 16.82 5.82 31.29
CA GLU A 223 16.68 7.27 31.12
C GLU A 223 18.03 7.90 30.73
N LYS A 224 17.99 8.93 29.87
CA LYS A 224 19.16 9.59 29.30
C LYS A 224 20.14 10.09 30.36
N GLU A 225 19.64 10.58 31.49
CA GLU A 225 20.44 11.12 32.59
C GLU A 225 21.45 10.11 33.14
N ARG A 226 21.16 8.81 32.96
CA ARG A 226 22.02 7.73 33.41
C ARG A 226 22.93 7.19 32.32
N ILE A 227 22.72 7.59 31.06
CA ILE A 227 23.42 7.04 29.90
C ILE A 227 24.69 7.86 29.65
N LEU A 228 25.83 7.19 29.79
CA LEU A 228 27.12 7.75 29.40
C LEU A 228 27.40 7.54 27.91
N ASN A 229 27.07 6.36 27.37
CA ASN A 229 27.30 6.03 25.98
C ASN A 229 26.33 4.93 25.49
N ILE A 230 26.09 4.89 24.19
CA ILE A 230 25.28 3.86 23.53
C ILE A 230 26.02 3.38 22.28
N ASN A 231 26.19 2.07 22.15
CA ASN A 231 26.64 1.44 20.92
C ASN A 231 25.49 0.63 20.31
N PHE A 232 25.18 0.86 19.03
CA PHE A 232 24.17 0.11 18.29
C PHE A 232 24.81 -0.96 17.42
N THR A 233 24.31 -2.18 17.51
CA THR A 233 24.69 -3.30 16.64
C THR A 233 23.48 -3.78 15.86
N TYR A 234 23.61 -3.86 14.54
CA TYR A 234 22.52 -4.20 13.63
C TYR A 234 22.59 -5.68 13.26
N ILE A 235 21.52 -6.41 13.54
CA ILE A 235 21.41 -7.84 13.25
C ILE A 235 20.64 -8.00 11.95
N TYR A 236 21.22 -8.73 11.01
CA TYR A 236 20.64 -9.04 9.72
C TYR A 236 20.18 -10.51 9.68
N GLU A 237 19.00 -10.74 9.11
CA GLU A 237 18.38 -12.04 8.95
C GLU A 237 18.24 -12.37 7.46
N ARG A 238 18.26 -13.65 7.11
CA ARG A 238 18.11 -14.08 5.71
C ARG A 238 16.76 -13.62 5.15
N LYS A 239 16.78 -13.05 3.95
CA LYS A 239 15.57 -12.64 3.24
C LYS A 239 14.65 -13.84 3.08
N ASP A 240 13.45 -13.71 3.61
CA ASP A 240 12.38 -14.67 3.38
C ASP A 240 11.84 -14.44 1.96
N GLU A 241 12.40 -15.14 0.97
CA GLU A 241 12.06 -15.05 -0.46
C GLU A 241 10.54 -15.19 -0.69
N ASN A 242 9.85 -15.92 0.18
CA ASN A 242 8.40 -16.11 0.14
C ASN A 242 7.58 -14.85 0.42
N LYS A 243 8.13 -13.80 1.08
CA LYS A 243 7.36 -12.57 1.39
C LYS A 243 7.06 -11.75 0.15
N VAL A 244 8.04 -11.62 -0.76
CA VAL A 244 7.86 -10.88 -2.03
C VAL A 244 6.84 -11.61 -2.90
N TYR A 245 6.96 -12.93 -3.02
CA TYR A 245 5.98 -13.78 -3.70
C TYR A 245 4.57 -13.59 -3.12
N LYS A 246 4.41 -13.65 -1.79
CA LYS A 246 3.12 -13.44 -1.11
C LYS A 246 2.54 -12.05 -1.41
N TRP A 247 3.38 -11.01 -1.52
CA TRP A 247 2.92 -9.66 -1.82
C TRP A 247 2.50 -9.50 -3.28
N ILE A 248 3.30 -10.01 -4.24
CA ILE A 248 2.95 -10.06 -5.67
C ILE A 248 1.64 -10.82 -5.87
N TYR A 249 1.49 -11.98 -5.23
CA TYR A 249 0.26 -12.78 -5.28
C TYR A 249 -0.96 -12.00 -4.79
N ARG A 250 -0.83 -11.24 -3.68
CA ARG A 250 -1.92 -10.39 -3.15
C ARG A 250 -2.31 -9.27 -4.11
N ILE A 251 -1.33 -8.60 -4.73
CA ILE A 251 -1.59 -7.53 -5.71
C ILE A 251 -2.33 -8.09 -6.92
N VAL A 252 -1.81 -9.18 -7.49
CA VAL A 252 -2.41 -9.85 -8.65
C VAL A 252 -3.84 -10.28 -8.34
N ASN A 253 -4.09 -10.87 -7.18
CA ASN A 253 -5.45 -11.25 -6.76
C ASN A 253 -6.37 -10.04 -6.58
N THR A 254 -5.85 -8.91 -6.06
CA THR A 254 -6.62 -7.66 -5.93
C THR A 254 -7.00 -7.11 -7.30
N ILE A 255 -6.08 -7.11 -8.27
CA ILE A 255 -6.34 -6.71 -9.66
C ILE A 255 -7.43 -7.58 -10.27
N PHE A 256 -7.39 -8.90 -10.10
CA PHE A 256 -8.43 -9.80 -10.61
C PHE A 256 -9.81 -9.54 -10.00
N ILE A 257 -9.88 -9.23 -8.69
CA ILE A 257 -11.15 -8.85 -8.04
C ILE A 257 -11.68 -7.55 -8.63
N LEU A 258 -10.83 -6.54 -8.84
CA LEU A 258 -11.22 -5.28 -9.46
C LEU A 258 -11.69 -5.47 -10.91
N LEU A 259 -11.01 -6.31 -11.69
CA LEU A 259 -11.44 -6.68 -13.04
C LEU A 259 -12.79 -7.39 -13.04
N PHE A 260 -13.01 -8.32 -12.11
CA PHE A 260 -14.27 -9.04 -11.96
C PHE A 260 -15.42 -8.09 -11.65
N ILE A 261 -15.23 -7.20 -10.67
CA ILE A 261 -16.21 -6.15 -10.33
C ILE A 261 -16.43 -5.23 -11.54
N GLY A 262 -15.36 -4.83 -12.24
CA GLY A 262 -15.42 -3.98 -13.42
C GLY A 262 -16.26 -4.59 -14.54
N VAL A 263 -16.00 -5.86 -14.89
CA VAL A 263 -16.76 -6.60 -15.91
C VAL A 263 -18.22 -6.71 -15.53
N ILE A 264 -18.57 -7.10 -14.29
CA ILE A 264 -19.97 -7.16 -13.85
C ILE A 264 -20.63 -5.79 -13.88
N SER A 265 -19.91 -4.75 -13.46
CA SER A 265 -20.44 -3.38 -13.43
C SER A 265 -20.85 -2.89 -14.81
N THR A 266 -20.21 -3.36 -15.89
CA THR A 266 -20.60 -3.02 -17.28
C THR A 266 -22.05 -3.39 -17.62
N MET A 267 -22.66 -4.33 -16.91
CA MET A 267 -24.07 -4.69 -17.08
C MET A 267 -25.02 -3.53 -16.71
N PHE A 268 -24.61 -2.71 -15.74
CA PHE A 268 -25.44 -1.66 -15.14
C PHE A 268 -25.26 -0.28 -15.77
N PHE A 269 -24.22 -0.10 -16.58
CA PHE A 269 -24.01 1.16 -17.28
C PHE A 269 -24.67 1.15 -18.66
N SER A 270 -25.47 2.18 -18.93
CA SER A 270 -26.19 2.36 -20.20
C SER A 270 -25.25 2.63 -21.37
N ASP A 271 -24.18 3.41 -21.17
CA ASP A 271 -23.53 4.16 -22.26
C ASP A 271 -22.05 3.85 -22.51
N ILE A 272 -21.52 2.73 -22.01
CA ILE A 272 -20.06 2.55 -21.99
C ILE A 272 -19.44 2.31 -23.39
N TYR A 273 -20.11 1.64 -24.33
CA TYR A 273 -19.60 1.47 -25.71
C TYR A 273 -20.69 1.22 -26.76
N ILE A 274 -20.45 1.69 -27.99
CA ILE A 274 -21.27 1.44 -29.21
C ILE A 274 -21.49 -0.07 -29.44
N TYR A 275 -20.55 -0.89 -29.00
CA TYR A 275 -20.47 -2.32 -29.32
C TYR A 275 -21.28 -3.23 -28.36
N THR A 276 -21.66 -2.75 -27.17
CA THR A 276 -22.46 -3.47 -26.16
C THR A 276 -23.88 -2.89 -26.02
N SER A 277 -24.45 -2.40 -27.13
CA SER A 277 -25.73 -1.69 -27.15
C SER A 277 -26.95 -2.53 -26.78
N THR A 278 -26.90 -3.86 -26.96
CA THR A 278 -28.01 -4.77 -26.66
C THR A 278 -27.76 -5.58 -25.38
N PHE A 279 -28.83 -5.88 -24.65
CA PHE A 279 -28.77 -6.70 -23.43
C PHE A 279 -28.09 -8.06 -23.65
N LEU A 280 -28.32 -8.68 -24.81
CA LEU A 280 -27.71 -9.96 -25.17
C LEU A 280 -26.19 -9.84 -25.32
N ARG A 281 -25.70 -8.77 -25.97
CA ARG A 281 -24.25 -8.51 -26.07
C ARG A 281 -23.62 -8.22 -24.71
N LYS A 282 -24.30 -7.47 -23.83
CA LYS A 282 -23.84 -7.23 -22.46
C LYS A 282 -23.74 -8.54 -21.67
N SER A 283 -24.76 -9.39 -21.77
CA SER A 283 -24.79 -10.69 -21.07
C SER A 283 -23.66 -11.62 -21.55
N VAL A 284 -23.46 -11.74 -22.87
CA VAL A 284 -22.37 -12.54 -23.45
C VAL A 284 -21.01 -11.98 -23.06
N PHE A 285 -20.82 -10.66 -23.08
CA PHE A 285 -19.59 -10.01 -22.64
C PHE A 285 -19.27 -10.30 -21.16
N VAL A 286 -20.27 -10.20 -20.27
CA VAL A 286 -20.08 -10.46 -18.84
C VAL A 286 -19.75 -11.92 -18.58
N ILE A 287 -20.51 -12.85 -19.18
CA ILE A 287 -20.30 -14.30 -18.98
C ILE A 287 -18.91 -14.70 -19.49
N CYS A 288 -18.55 -14.33 -20.72
CA CYS A 288 -17.24 -14.67 -21.29
C CYS A 288 -16.11 -13.98 -20.51
N GLY A 289 -16.28 -12.71 -20.15
CA GLY A 289 -15.29 -11.95 -19.40
C GLY A 289 -15.03 -12.53 -18.01
N VAL A 290 -16.08 -12.94 -17.28
CA VAL A 290 -15.95 -13.61 -15.98
C VAL A 290 -15.20 -14.94 -16.12
N LEU A 291 -15.57 -15.77 -17.09
CA LEU A 291 -14.92 -17.06 -17.31
C LEU A 291 -13.45 -16.91 -17.71
N LEU A 292 -13.13 -15.95 -18.59
CA LEU A 292 -11.75 -15.60 -18.94
C LEU A 292 -10.95 -15.15 -17.72
N ILE A 293 -11.52 -14.28 -16.86
CA ILE A 293 -10.87 -13.83 -15.62
C ILE A 293 -10.56 -15.01 -14.70
N LEU A 294 -11.50 -15.95 -14.52
CA LEU A 294 -11.30 -17.11 -13.66
C LEU A 294 -10.21 -18.05 -14.21
N ILE A 295 -10.20 -18.30 -15.51
CA ILE A 295 -9.17 -19.11 -16.18
C ILE A 295 -7.80 -18.43 -16.06
N LEU A 296 -7.72 -17.12 -16.36
CA LEU A 296 -6.48 -16.35 -16.26
C LEU A 296 -5.95 -16.34 -14.83
N ASN A 297 -6.81 -16.13 -13.83
CA ASN A 297 -6.42 -16.15 -12.42
C ASN A 297 -5.84 -17.52 -12.03
N LYS A 298 -6.50 -18.62 -12.40
CA LYS A 298 -6.01 -19.98 -12.12
C LYS A 298 -4.64 -20.24 -12.74
N ASN A 299 -4.41 -19.82 -13.98
CA ASN A 299 -3.14 -20.02 -14.66
C ASN A 299 -2.04 -19.10 -14.12
N VAL A 300 -2.34 -17.83 -13.86
CA VAL A 300 -1.39 -16.87 -13.29
C VAL A 300 -0.95 -17.31 -11.89
N LYS A 301 -1.85 -17.88 -11.06
CA LYS A 301 -1.46 -18.45 -9.75
C LYS A 301 -0.41 -19.56 -9.89
N LYS A 302 -0.58 -20.46 -10.85
CA LYS A 302 0.34 -21.58 -11.13
C LYS A 302 1.68 -21.11 -11.70
N VAL A 303 1.65 -20.11 -12.59
CA VAL A 303 2.85 -19.48 -13.16
C VAL A 303 3.65 -18.78 -12.06
N LEU A 304 2.97 -18.00 -11.22
CA LEU A 304 3.62 -17.31 -10.11
C LEU A 304 4.20 -18.29 -9.08
N SER A 305 3.56 -19.44 -8.83
CA SER A 305 4.10 -20.47 -7.94
C SER A 305 5.19 -21.34 -8.57
N GLY A 306 5.64 -21.03 -9.79
CA GLY A 306 6.70 -21.78 -10.50
C GLY A 306 6.28 -23.15 -11.03
N GLN A 307 4.99 -23.48 -11.04
CA GLN A 307 4.46 -24.79 -11.41
C GLN A 307 4.05 -24.87 -12.90
N TRP A 308 4.97 -24.52 -13.80
CA TRP A 308 4.73 -24.45 -15.25
C TRP A 308 4.28 -25.77 -15.86
N SER A 309 4.82 -26.89 -15.38
CA SER A 309 4.49 -28.24 -15.84
C SER A 309 3.04 -28.66 -15.56
N THR A 310 2.33 -27.96 -14.68
CA THR A 310 0.94 -28.29 -14.31
C THR A 310 -0.11 -27.53 -15.10
N LEU A 311 0.30 -26.72 -16.09
CA LEU A 311 -0.61 -26.00 -16.98
C LEU A 311 -1.22 -27.00 -17.97
N LYS A 312 -2.46 -27.42 -17.68
CA LYS A 312 -3.22 -28.30 -18.58
C LYS A 312 -3.50 -27.55 -19.88
N THR A 313 -3.16 -28.15 -21.02
CA THR A 313 -3.47 -27.66 -22.38
C THR A 313 -4.97 -27.38 -22.55
N THR A 314 -5.84 -28.12 -21.86
CA THR A 314 -7.29 -27.86 -21.77
C THR A 314 -7.63 -26.41 -21.41
N ASN A 315 -6.90 -25.79 -20.48
CA ASN A 315 -7.19 -24.41 -20.06
C ASN A 315 -6.92 -23.40 -21.17
N ILE A 316 -5.94 -23.67 -22.04
CA ILE A 316 -5.61 -22.82 -23.18
C ILE A 316 -6.73 -22.89 -24.22
N TYR A 317 -7.26 -24.09 -24.47
CA TYR A 317 -8.37 -24.28 -25.40
C TYR A 317 -9.66 -23.61 -24.91
N PHE A 318 -10.00 -23.75 -23.63
CA PHE A 318 -11.11 -23.01 -23.04
C PHE A 318 -10.89 -21.49 -23.13
N PHE A 319 -9.66 -21.01 -22.89
CA PHE A 319 -9.35 -19.58 -23.03
C PHE A 319 -9.59 -19.07 -24.47
N ILE A 320 -9.16 -19.83 -25.48
CA ILE A 320 -9.40 -19.48 -26.90
C ILE A 320 -10.89 -19.52 -27.24
N SER A 321 -11.62 -20.55 -26.77
CA SER A 321 -13.06 -20.66 -26.98
C SER A 321 -13.82 -19.46 -26.42
N PHE A 322 -13.52 -19.01 -25.20
CA PHE A 322 -14.16 -17.81 -24.61
C PHE A 322 -13.70 -16.48 -25.21
N LEU A 323 -12.64 -16.45 -26.02
CA LEU A 323 -12.25 -15.27 -26.80
C LEU A 323 -13.05 -15.13 -28.11
N LEU A 324 -13.50 -16.23 -28.72
CA LEU A 324 -14.23 -16.20 -30.00
C LEU A 324 -15.49 -15.31 -29.98
N PRO A 325 -16.33 -15.31 -28.93
CA PRO A 325 -17.48 -14.42 -28.85
C PRO A 325 -17.14 -12.92 -28.97
N TYR A 326 -15.92 -12.51 -28.63
CA TYR A 326 -15.50 -11.11 -28.76
C TYR A 326 -15.41 -10.64 -30.21
N ILE A 327 -15.13 -11.55 -31.16
CA ILE A 327 -15.13 -11.25 -32.60
C ILE A 327 -16.50 -10.75 -33.05
N TRP A 328 -17.57 -11.34 -32.51
CA TRP A 328 -18.94 -10.89 -32.75
C TRP A 328 -19.26 -9.61 -31.97
N LEU A 329 -18.86 -9.51 -30.70
CA LEU A 329 -19.11 -8.33 -29.87
C LEU A 329 -18.54 -7.05 -30.50
N PHE A 330 -17.35 -7.12 -31.12
CA PHE A 330 -16.70 -6.01 -31.80
C PHE A 330 -17.15 -5.81 -33.27
N ASN A 331 -18.21 -6.49 -33.72
CA ASN A 331 -18.75 -6.41 -35.08
C ASN A 331 -17.79 -6.85 -36.21
N PHE A 332 -16.75 -7.64 -35.94
CA PHE A 332 -15.88 -8.16 -37.00
C PHE A 332 -16.59 -9.24 -37.84
N LEU A 333 -17.37 -10.12 -37.19
CA LEU A 333 -18.19 -11.13 -37.85
C LEU A 333 -19.62 -11.16 -37.28
N LYS A 334 -20.56 -11.65 -38.10
CA LYS A 334 -21.93 -11.93 -37.65
C LYS A 334 -21.96 -13.16 -36.73
N TRP A 335 -22.92 -13.18 -35.81
CA TRP A 335 -23.00 -14.20 -34.73
C TRP A 335 -23.00 -15.65 -35.25
N TYR A 336 -23.67 -15.92 -36.37
CA TYR A 336 -23.75 -17.27 -36.93
C TYR A 336 -22.41 -17.79 -37.46
N TRP A 337 -21.55 -16.91 -38.00
CA TRP A 337 -20.19 -17.31 -38.41
C TRP A 337 -19.32 -17.61 -37.20
N VAL A 338 -19.46 -16.83 -36.13
CA VAL A 338 -18.72 -17.05 -34.87
C VAL A 338 -19.14 -18.37 -34.22
N LEU A 339 -20.44 -18.70 -34.21
CA LEU A 339 -20.91 -20.00 -33.74
C LEU A 339 -20.39 -21.17 -34.57
N SER A 340 -20.36 -21.05 -35.91
CA SER A 340 -19.78 -22.08 -36.76
C SER A 340 -18.28 -22.29 -36.49
N LEU A 341 -17.53 -21.20 -36.26
CA LEU A 341 -16.12 -21.28 -35.88
C LEU A 341 -15.92 -21.91 -34.49
N GLU A 342 -16.76 -21.54 -33.52
CA GLU A 342 -16.71 -22.10 -32.17
C GLU A 342 -17.03 -23.61 -32.17
N PHE A 343 -18.06 -24.02 -32.92
CA PHE A 343 -18.41 -25.43 -33.06
C PHE A 343 -17.31 -26.23 -33.78
N GLY A 344 -16.75 -25.69 -34.86
CA GLY A 344 -15.62 -26.29 -35.57
C GLY A 344 -14.39 -26.40 -34.67
N PHE A 345 -14.11 -25.38 -33.86
CA PHE A 345 -13.03 -25.39 -32.88
C PHE A 345 -13.25 -26.46 -31.81
N LEU A 346 -14.45 -26.57 -31.23
CA LEU A 346 -14.77 -27.58 -30.22
C LEU A 346 -14.65 -29.01 -30.76
N ILE A 347 -15.10 -29.27 -31.99
CA ILE A 347 -14.94 -30.57 -32.65
C ILE A 347 -13.46 -30.90 -32.84
N LEU A 348 -12.70 -29.97 -33.42
CA LEU A 348 -11.26 -30.15 -33.62
C LEU A 348 -10.58 -30.42 -32.27
N MET A 349 -10.97 -29.69 -31.23
CA MET A 349 -10.41 -29.90 -29.91
C MET A 349 -10.76 -31.25 -29.30
N SER A 350 -11.98 -31.75 -29.50
CA SER A 350 -12.38 -33.08 -29.04
C SER A 350 -11.58 -34.20 -29.71
N THR A 351 -11.12 -34.01 -30.95
CA THR A 351 -10.32 -35.01 -31.68
C THR A 351 -8.84 -34.98 -31.35
N PHE A 352 -8.31 -33.85 -30.87
CA PHE A 352 -6.88 -33.65 -30.61
C PHE A 352 -6.51 -33.68 -29.12
N LEU A 353 -7.48 -33.79 -28.21
CA LEU A 353 -7.19 -33.98 -26.79
C LEU A 353 -6.78 -35.44 -26.56
N PRO A 354 -5.52 -35.73 -26.19
CA PRO A 354 -5.15 -37.06 -25.75
C PRO A 354 -5.93 -37.39 -24.47
N ASP A 355 -6.52 -38.58 -24.41
CA ASP A 355 -7.09 -39.11 -23.17
C ASP A 355 -5.99 -39.14 -22.11
N ASN A 356 -6.03 -38.19 -21.17
CA ASN A 356 -5.21 -38.23 -19.96
C ASN A 356 -5.75 -39.36 -19.06
N GLN A 357 -5.44 -40.60 -19.40
CA GLN A 357 -5.75 -41.78 -18.59
C GLN A 357 -4.75 -42.03 -17.44
N THR A 358 -3.76 -41.17 -17.22
CA THR A 358 -2.67 -41.46 -16.27
C THR A 358 -2.88 -40.98 -14.83
N ASP A 359 -4.01 -40.33 -14.49
CA ASP A 359 -4.25 -39.86 -13.10
C ASP A 359 -5.15 -40.81 -12.27
N ALA A 360 -5.76 -41.84 -12.87
CA ALA A 360 -6.67 -42.77 -12.16
C ALA A 360 -6.00 -44.09 -11.71
N GLU A 361 -4.96 -44.57 -12.40
CA GLU A 361 -4.28 -45.83 -12.04
C GLU A 361 -3.24 -45.66 -10.92
N ALA A 362 -2.75 -44.44 -10.69
CA ALA A 362 -1.81 -44.14 -9.59
C ALA A 362 -2.50 -44.13 -8.21
N SER A 363 -3.81 -43.90 -8.12
CA SER A 363 -4.55 -43.98 -6.85
C SER A 363 -4.91 -45.41 -6.46
N ILE A 364 -5.08 -46.32 -7.42
CA ILE A 364 -5.47 -47.72 -7.16
C ILE A 364 -4.26 -48.59 -6.77
N SER A 365 -3.04 -48.20 -7.17
CA SER A 365 -1.81 -48.93 -6.83
C SER A 365 -1.21 -48.55 -5.47
N VAL A 366 -1.59 -47.41 -4.89
CA VAL A 366 -1.13 -46.97 -3.56
C VAL A 366 -2.06 -47.51 -2.44
N GLU A 367 -3.35 -47.72 -2.71
CA GLU A 367 -4.31 -48.22 -1.72
C GLU A 367 -4.19 -49.75 -1.47
N ASN A 368 -3.52 -50.49 -2.36
CA ASN A 368 -3.34 -51.95 -2.23
C ASN A 368 -2.04 -52.39 -1.52
N ASN A 369 -1.17 -51.46 -1.09
CA ASN A 369 0.11 -51.80 -0.44
C ASN A 369 0.19 -51.43 1.05
N GLU A 370 -0.89 -50.94 1.66
CA GLU A 370 -0.94 -50.68 3.10
C GLU A 370 -2.10 -51.46 3.74
N THR A 371 -1.90 -52.75 3.99
CA THR A 371 -2.52 -53.41 5.15
C THR A 371 -1.48 -54.22 5.92
N PRO A 372 -1.55 -54.23 7.27
CA PRO A 372 -0.49 -54.69 8.14
C PRO A 372 -0.67 -56.16 8.50
N ASN A 373 0.39 -56.96 8.36
CA ASN A 373 0.48 -58.24 9.05
C ASN A 373 0.80 -57.99 10.53
N SER A 374 -0.25 -58.00 11.35
CA SER A 374 -0.18 -58.27 12.78
C SER A 374 -0.86 -59.61 13.08
N GLU A 375 -0.16 -60.43 13.87
CA GLU A 375 -0.63 -61.58 14.67
C GLU A 375 -0.80 -62.95 14.00
N SER A 376 0.10 -63.90 14.31
CA SER A 376 -0.09 -64.87 15.41
C SER A 376 0.94 -66.03 15.34
N ASN A 377 1.37 -66.46 16.54
CA ASN A 377 2.29 -67.54 16.94
C ASN A 377 3.79 -67.24 16.99
#